data_AF-A0AAJ0HND7-F1
#
_entry.id   AF-A0AAJ0HND7-F1
#
_cell.length_a   1.000
_cell.length_b   1.000
_cell.length_c   1.000
_cell.angle_alpha   90.00
_cell.angle_beta   90.00
_cell.angle_gamma   90.00
#
_symmetry.space_group_name_H-M   'P 1'
#
loop_
_entity.id
_entity.type
_entity.pdbx_description
1 polymer ?
#
loop_
_entity_poly.entity_id
_entity_poly.type
_entity_poly.pdbx_seq_one_letter_code
_entity_poly.pdbx_strand_id
1 'polypeptide(L)'
;MASSNVVILLVGLHGAGKSTFTRAATGRDDIELGRGVAPCTETCSTYSFNHAVTMEHGLYSKDSKFTIIDTPGLADRNTTEQNLEVLQVIANQLRHLGQERVSGVIYFHSIEGVRLHGVDMANIRLLKAICGAPFFPRVAFVTTRWDRMRDSDYEMLMKRNTELEGARKDLLPDGPEIFRFLNDGKSHQPVLEYFARKGNIAAQPPLLFAQELELYRQRKLKSAVKKTTAGKQVTTRRKVRKGGGGICSFL
;
A
#
# COMPACT_ATOMS: atom_id res chain seq x y z
N MET A 1 -26.87 -16.46 1.73
CA MET A 1 -25.42 -16.68 1.54
C MET A 1 -24.68 -15.53 2.19
N ALA A 2 -23.62 -15.77 2.98
CA ALA A 2 -22.93 -14.69 3.67
C ALA A 2 -22.27 -13.70 2.68
N SER A 3 -22.56 -12.42 2.86
CA SER A 3 -21.86 -11.32 2.17
C SER A 3 -20.37 -11.37 2.55
N SER A 4 -19.49 -11.48 1.55
CA SER A 4 -18.05 -11.37 1.77
C SER A 4 -17.71 -9.94 2.19
N ASN A 5 -16.98 -9.78 3.31
CA ASN A 5 -16.44 -8.50 3.72
C ASN A 5 -14.97 -8.42 3.31
N VAL A 6 -14.63 -7.47 2.45
CA VAL A 6 -13.29 -7.32 1.88
C VAL A 6 -12.72 -5.99 2.34
N VAL A 7 -11.65 -6.03 3.14
CA VAL A 7 -10.97 -4.83 3.65
C VAL A 7 -9.68 -4.60 2.86
N ILE A 8 -9.52 -3.43 2.27
CA ILE A 8 -8.39 -3.11 1.40
C ILE A 8 -7.62 -1.92 1.97
N LEU A 9 -6.32 -2.07 2.14
CA LEU A 9 -5.42 -0.98 2.51
C LEU A 9 -4.82 -0.35 1.24
N LEU A 10 -4.94 0.98 1.07
CA LEU A 10 -4.30 1.68 -0.02
C LEU A 10 -2.90 2.15 0.39
N VAL A 11 -1.89 1.97 -0.46
CA VAL A 11 -0.51 2.40 -0.20
C VAL A 11 0.08 3.02 -1.46
N GLY A 12 0.86 4.09 -1.32
CA GLY A 12 1.54 4.74 -2.44
C GLY A 12 1.93 6.16 -2.13
N LEU A 13 2.75 6.76 -3.00
CA LEU A 13 3.21 8.14 -2.88
C LEU A 13 2.07 9.16 -2.79
N HIS A 14 2.39 10.35 -2.32
CA HIS A 14 1.52 11.52 -2.47
C HIS A 14 1.13 11.71 -3.95
N GLY A 15 -0.15 11.98 -4.19
CA GLY A 15 -0.67 12.15 -5.54
C GLY A 15 -0.72 10.86 -6.40
N ALA A 16 -0.42 9.68 -5.87
CA ALA A 16 -0.44 8.43 -6.64
C ALA A 16 -1.85 7.96 -7.07
N GLY A 17 -2.92 8.60 -6.58
CA GLY A 17 -4.31 8.32 -6.99
C GLY A 17 -5.15 7.50 -6.00
N LYS A 18 -4.72 7.34 -4.75
CA LYS A 18 -5.44 6.57 -3.70
C LYS A 18 -6.86 7.09 -3.44
N SER A 19 -7.01 8.37 -3.12
CA SER A 19 -8.32 8.99 -2.85
C SER A 19 -9.18 9.06 -4.11
N THR A 20 -8.56 9.26 -5.27
CA THR A 20 -9.24 9.21 -6.58
C THR A 20 -9.84 7.83 -6.86
N PHE A 21 -9.07 6.76 -6.61
CA PHE A 21 -9.58 5.39 -6.69
C PHE A 21 -10.73 5.15 -5.71
N THR A 22 -10.59 5.64 -4.47
CA THR A 22 -11.64 5.50 -3.45
C THR A 22 -12.93 6.18 -3.89
N ARG A 23 -12.86 7.38 -4.45
CA ARG A 23 -14.02 8.10 -5.02
C ARG A 23 -14.66 7.33 -6.18
N ALA A 24 -13.85 6.84 -7.12
CA ALA A 24 -14.36 6.05 -8.24
C ALA A 24 -15.04 4.75 -7.78
N ALA A 25 -14.46 4.06 -6.80
CA ALA A 25 -14.98 2.79 -6.28
C ALA A 25 -16.24 2.96 -5.43
N THR A 26 -16.33 4.04 -4.66
CA THR A 26 -17.46 4.31 -3.75
C THR A 26 -18.60 5.08 -4.40
N GLY A 27 -18.34 5.79 -5.51
CA GLY A 27 -19.27 6.74 -6.12
C GLY A 27 -19.54 7.99 -5.27
N ARG A 28 -18.69 8.27 -4.27
CA ARG A 28 -18.88 9.35 -3.30
C ARG A 28 -18.19 10.63 -3.72
N ASP A 29 -18.98 11.70 -3.88
CA ASP A 29 -18.45 13.01 -4.28
C ASP A 29 -17.90 13.86 -3.13
N ASP A 30 -18.23 13.49 -1.89
CA ASP A 30 -17.75 14.11 -0.64
C ASP A 30 -16.30 13.75 -0.31
N ILE A 31 -15.72 12.75 -0.98
CA ILE A 31 -14.31 12.40 -0.81
C ILE A 31 -13.44 13.51 -1.40
N GLU A 32 -12.72 14.19 -0.51
CA GLU A 32 -11.78 15.23 -0.85
C GLU A 32 -10.64 14.68 -1.70
N LEU A 33 -10.49 15.24 -2.91
CA LEU A 33 -9.35 14.96 -3.77
C LEU A 33 -8.32 16.06 -3.56
N GLY A 34 -7.13 15.69 -3.11
CA GLY A 34 -6.06 16.65 -2.94
C GLY A 34 -5.67 17.32 -4.26
N ARG A 35 -5.92 18.63 -4.36
CA ARG A 35 -5.50 19.47 -5.49
C ARG A 35 -4.17 20.15 -5.14
N GLY A 36 -3.06 19.42 -5.09
CA GLY A 36 -1.76 20.02 -4.81
C GLY A 36 -0.64 19.04 -4.45
N VAL A 37 0.54 19.60 -4.14
CA VAL A 37 1.74 18.87 -3.68
C VAL A 37 1.71 18.63 -2.16
N ALA A 38 0.85 19.34 -1.43
CA ALA A 38 0.66 19.15 0.01
C ALA A 38 -0.17 17.88 0.30
N PRO A 39 0.15 17.11 1.35
CA PRO A 39 -0.69 16.00 1.80
C PRO A 39 -2.09 16.52 2.15
N CYS A 40 -3.13 16.03 1.48
CA CYS A 40 -4.51 16.29 1.89
C CYS A 40 -5.01 15.30 2.96
N THR A 41 -4.31 14.18 3.15
CA THR A 41 -4.68 13.16 4.13
C THR A 41 -3.58 13.07 5.19
N GLU A 42 -3.86 13.56 6.40
CA GLU A 42 -2.96 13.46 7.56
C GLU A 42 -3.24 12.19 8.38
N THR A 43 -4.45 11.62 8.25
CA THR A 43 -4.90 10.41 8.94
C THR A 43 -5.46 9.38 7.98
N CYS A 44 -5.57 8.11 8.40
CA CYS A 44 -6.30 7.12 7.62
C CYS A 44 -7.81 7.43 7.62
N SER A 45 -8.47 7.24 6.47
CA SER A 45 -9.92 7.36 6.32
C SER A 45 -10.51 6.04 5.85
N THR A 46 -11.68 5.66 6.37
CA THR A 46 -12.30 4.36 6.06
C THR A 46 -13.64 4.55 5.36
N TYR A 47 -13.82 3.88 4.23
CA TYR A 47 -15.03 3.97 3.42
C TYR A 47 -15.58 2.58 3.13
N SER A 48 -16.80 2.31 3.61
CA SER A 48 -17.51 1.07 3.31
C SER A 48 -18.60 1.29 2.27
N PHE A 49 -18.71 0.34 1.34
CA PHE A 49 -19.69 0.35 0.26
C PHE A 49 -19.99 -1.08 -0.21
N ASN A 50 -21.12 -1.27 -0.88
CA ASN A 50 -21.45 -2.54 -1.53
C ASN A 50 -21.02 -2.47 -3.00
N HIS A 51 -20.50 -3.58 -3.50
CA HIS A 51 -20.13 -3.72 -4.89
C HIS A 51 -20.60 -5.07 -5.42
N ALA A 52 -21.32 -5.05 -6.54
CA ALA A 52 -21.73 -6.26 -7.24
C ALA A 52 -20.52 -6.83 -7.98
N VAL A 53 -20.05 -8.00 -7.54
CA VAL A 53 -18.86 -8.65 -8.09
C VAL A 53 -19.29 -9.68 -9.12
N THR A 54 -18.72 -9.61 -10.32
CA THR A 54 -18.92 -10.62 -11.36
C THR A 54 -18.11 -11.88 -11.05
N MET A 55 -18.78 -13.02 -10.89
CA MET A 55 -18.19 -14.31 -10.54
C MET A 55 -18.23 -15.29 -11.71
N GLU A 56 -17.44 -16.38 -11.61
CA GLU A 56 -17.47 -17.53 -12.54
C GLU A 56 -17.56 -17.15 -14.02
N HIS A 57 -16.61 -16.34 -14.49
CA HIS A 57 -16.54 -15.90 -15.89
C HIS A 57 -17.77 -15.12 -16.42
N GLY A 58 -18.54 -14.47 -15.55
CA GLY A 58 -19.71 -13.68 -15.97
C GLY A 58 -21.05 -14.35 -15.74
N LEU A 59 -21.08 -15.52 -15.12
CA LEU A 59 -22.30 -16.32 -14.97
C LEU A 59 -23.27 -15.75 -13.92
N TYR A 60 -22.77 -15.10 -12.87
CA TYR A 60 -23.62 -14.40 -11.90
C TYR A 60 -22.87 -13.28 -11.18
N SER A 61 -23.63 -12.41 -10.52
CA SER A 61 -23.12 -11.36 -9.64
C SER A 61 -23.38 -11.70 -8.17
N LYS A 62 -22.41 -11.37 -7.32
CA LYS A 62 -22.55 -11.47 -5.86
C LYS A 62 -22.21 -10.14 -5.21
N ASP A 63 -23.11 -9.63 -4.38
CA ASP A 63 -22.82 -8.46 -3.57
C ASP A 63 -21.73 -8.77 -2.52
N SER A 64 -20.68 -7.98 -2.56
CA SER A 64 -19.61 -7.98 -1.56
C SER A 64 -19.55 -6.62 -0.90
N LYS A 65 -19.38 -6.62 0.43
CA LYS A 65 -19.12 -5.40 1.18
C LYS A 65 -17.64 -5.11 1.14
N PHE A 66 -17.27 -3.97 0.57
CA PHE A 66 -15.90 -3.49 0.58
C PHE A 66 -15.71 -2.46 1.68
N THR A 67 -14.51 -2.43 2.25
CA THR A 67 -14.03 -1.39 3.15
C THR A 67 -12.65 -0.96 2.69
N ILE A 68 -12.53 0.26 2.16
CA ILE A 68 -11.26 0.85 1.76
C ILE A 68 -10.71 1.66 2.91
N ILE A 69 -9.44 1.41 3.25
CA ILE A 69 -8.64 2.23 4.16
C ILE A 69 -7.74 3.11 3.28
N ASP A 70 -8.17 4.34 3.03
CA ASP A 70 -7.35 5.34 2.37
C ASP A 70 -6.30 5.87 3.35
N THR A 71 -5.07 6.02 2.88
CA THR A 71 -3.91 6.34 3.73
C THR A 71 -3.25 7.65 3.28
N PRO A 72 -2.57 8.35 4.19
CA PRO A 72 -1.62 9.39 3.82
C PRO A 72 -0.62 8.92 2.77
N GLY A 73 -0.16 9.83 1.91
CA GLY A 73 0.86 9.50 0.92
C GLY A 73 2.22 9.23 1.55
N LEU A 74 3.02 8.37 0.93
CA LEU A 74 4.45 8.31 1.22
C LEU A 74 5.16 9.53 0.60
N ALA A 75 6.21 10.03 1.26
CA ALA A 75 6.94 11.21 0.82
C ALA A 75 7.88 10.88 -0.37
N ASP A 76 7.86 11.74 -1.39
CA ASP A 76 8.68 11.60 -2.60
C ASP A 76 10.18 11.84 -2.33
N ARG A 77 10.50 12.69 -1.33
CA ARG A 77 11.89 13.04 -0.97
C ARG A 77 12.64 11.98 -0.18
N ASN A 78 12.02 10.84 0.09
CA ASN A 78 12.66 9.65 0.67
C ASN A 78 13.42 9.91 1.99
N THR A 79 13.04 10.95 2.76
CA THR A 79 13.56 11.10 4.11
C THR A 79 12.91 10.04 4.97
N THR A 80 13.74 9.18 5.59
CA THR A 80 13.29 8.12 6.50
C THR A 80 12.19 8.64 7.42
N GLU A 81 12.42 9.76 8.12
CA GLU A 81 11.51 10.33 9.13
C GLU A 81 10.06 10.56 8.66
N GLN A 82 9.85 11.21 7.51
CA GLN A 82 8.49 11.46 7.00
C GLN A 82 7.75 10.16 6.65
N ASN A 83 8.45 9.21 6.04
CA ASN A 83 7.86 7.90 5.77
C ASN A 83 7.56 7.15 7.08
N LEU A 84 8.35 7.34 8.14
CA LEU A 84 8.06 6.74 9.45
C LEU A 84 6.76 7.26 10.06
N GLU A 85 6.43 8.54 9.89
CA GLU A 85 5.19 9.12 10.39
C GLU A 85 3.97 8.50 9.70
N VAL A 86 4.01 8.42 8.37
CA VAL A 86 2.96 7.77 7.56
C VAL A 86 2.78 6.31 7.96
N LEU A 87 3.89 5.59 8.10
CA LEU A 87 3.92 4.22 8.59
C LEU A 87 3.31 4.08 9.99
N GLN A 88 3.59 5.01 10.91
CA GLN A 88 2.99 5.00 12.24
C GLN A 88 1.47 5.21 12.19
N VAL A 89 0.98 6.09 11.32
CA VAL A 89 -0.45 6.30 11.10
C VAL A 89 -1.11 5.00 10.59
N ILE A 90 -0.50 4.35 9.60
CA ILE A 90 -0.98 3.06 9.08
C ILE A 90 -0.99 1.99 10.19
N ALA A 91 0.09 1.87 10.96
CA ALA A 91 0.16 0.89 12.06
C ALA A 91 -0.90 1.13 13.13
N ASN A 92 -1.16 2.39 13.48
CA ASN A 92 -2.20 2.73 14.45
C ASN A 92 -3.59 2.33 13.92
N GLN A 93 -3.87 2.60 12.65
CA GLN A 93 -5.12 2.19 12.02
C GLN A 93 -5.29 0.66 11.99
N LEU A 94 -4.23 -0.07 11.63
CA LEU A 94 -4.24 -1.54 11.62
C LEU A 94 -4.44 -2.14 13.02
N ARG A 95 -3.85 -1.55 14.06
CA ARG A 95 -4.07 -1.96 15.45
C ARG A 95 -5.51 -1.73 15.90
N HIS A 96 -6.11 -0.62 15.49
CA HIS A 96 -7.50 -0.32 15.84
C HIS A 96 -8.50 -1.24 15.14
N LEU A 97 -8.29 -1.52 13.85
CA LEU A 97 -9.19 -2.36 13.06
C LEU A 97 -9.00 -3.87 13.26
N GLY A 98 -7.79 -4.29 13.62
CA GLY A 98 -7.34 -5.68 13.56
C GLY A 98 -6.68 -5.97 12.22
N GLN A 99 -5.36 -6.14 12.22
CA GLN A 99 -4.56 -6.38 11.00
C GLN A 99 -5.01 -7.64 10.23
N GLU A 100 -5.51 -8.64 10.96
CA GLU A 100 -6.03 -9.90 10.44
C GLU A 100 -7.29 -9.72 9.58
N ARG A 101 -7.93 -8.54 9.66
CA ARG A 101 -9.09 -8.20 8.84
C ARG A 101 -8.70 -7.69 7.46
N VAL A 102 -7.46 -7.22 7.26
CA VAL A 102 -7.01 -6.68 5.98
C VAL A 102 -6.94 -7.81 4.95
N SER A 103 -7.86 -7.74 3.98
CA SER A 103 -8.03 -8.73 2.92
C SER A 103 -7.01 -8.60 1.80
N GLY A 104 -6.49 -7.40 1.59
CA GLY A 104 -5.51 -7.11 0.57
C GLY A 104 -4.96 -5.69 0.64
N VAL A 105 -3.92 -5.45 -0.15
CA VAL A 105 -3.26 -4.15 -0.29
C VAL A 105 -3.29 -3.73 -1.75
N ILE A 106 -3.67 -2.49 -2.02
CA ILE A 106 -3.45 -1.89 -3.33
C ILE A 106 -2.24 -0.97 -3.23
N TYR A 107 -1.20 -1.27 -3.99
CA TYR A 107 -0.05 -0.38 -4.15
C TYR A 107 -0.21 0.46 -5.42
N PHE A 108 -0.21 1.78 -5.27
CA PHE A 108 -0.36 2.73 -6.37
C PHE A 108 0.99 3.23 -6.85
N HIS A 109 1.22 3.12 -8.15
CA HIS A 109 2.39 3.65 -8.84
C HIS A 109 1.97 4.58 -9.98
N SER A 110 2.45 5.82 -9.96
CA SER A 110 2.21 6.72 -11.08
C SER A 110 3.12 6.36 -12.25
N ILE A 111 2.56 6.34 -13.45
CA ILE A 111 3.30 6.05 -14.69
C ILE A 111 4.03 7.27 -15.28
N GLU A 112 3.82 8.46 -14.73
CA GLU A 112 4.53 9.68 -15.16
C GLU A 112 6.04 9.59 -14.82
N GLY A 113 6.41 8.70 -13.89
CA GLY A 113 7.79 8.37 -13.59
C GLY A 113 8.48 7.73 -14.79
N VAL A 114 9.53 8.41 -15.30
CA VAL A 114 10.26 7.94 -16.48
C VAL A 114 10.99 6.62 -16.19
N ARG A 115 11.47 6.34 -14.97
CA ARG A 115 12.09 5.04 -14.66
C ARG A 115 11.78 4.61 -13.23
N LEU A 116 11.86 3.30 -12.96
CA LEU A 116 11.88 2.75 -11.60
C LEU A 116 13.22 3.12 -10.92
N HIS A 117 13.32 4.36 -10.45
CA HIS A 117 14.53 4.91 -9.85
C HIS A 117 14.50 4.85 -8.33
N GLY A 118 15.55 5.37 -7.66
CA GLY A 118 15.80 5.20 -6.23
C GLY A 118 14.58 5.39 -5.30
N VAL A 119 13.68 6.33 -5.61
CA VAL A 119 12.43 6.55 -4.85
C VAL A 119 11.44 5.40 -5.04
N ASP A 120 11.17 4.97 -6.27
CA ASP A 120 10.30 3.82 -6.56
C ASP A 120 10.85 2.55 -5.90
N MET A 121 12.16 2.34 -5.98
CA MET A 121 12.83 1.19 -5.35
C MET A 121 12.72 1.22 -3.83
N ALA A 122 12.84 2.39 -3.21
CA ALA A 122 12.63 2.56 -1.78
C ALA A 122 11.17 2.30 -1.37
N ASN A 123 10.20 2.76 -2.17
CA ASN A 123 8.78 2.52 -1.91
C ASN A 123 8.37 1.06 -2.12
N ILE A 124 8.90 0.37 -3.14
CA ILE A 124 8.70 -1.07 -3.32
C ILE A 124 9.31 -1.85 -2.15
N ARG A 125 10.49 -1.45 -1.67
CA ARG A 125 11.07 -2.02 -0.45
C ARG A 125 10.18 -1.78 0.76
N LEU A 126 9.56 -0.60 0.86
CA LEU A 126 8.64 -0.30 1.94
C LEU A 126 7.37 -1.15 1.85
N LEU A 127 6.82 -1.33 0.65
CA LEU A 127 5.71 -2.26 0.39
C LEU A 127 6.07 -3.69 0.85
N LYS A 128 7.28 -4.16 0.54
CA LYS A 128 7.78 -5.47 1.02
C LYS A 128 7.82 -5.56 2.53
N ALA A 129 8.25 -4.48 3.18
CA ALA A 129 8.26 -4.34 4.62
C ALA A 129 6.83 -4.37 5.21
N ILE A 130 5.86 -3.72 4.56
CA ILE A 130 4.45 -3.69 4.95
C ILE A 130 3.83 -5.08 4.87
N CYS A 131 3.89 -5.67 3.69
CA CYS A 131 3.19 -6.91 3.37
C CYS A 131 3.88 -8.14 3.95
N GLY A 132 5.21 -8.21 3.84
CA GLY A 132 5.96 -9.47 3.99
C GLY A 132 5.67 -10.43 2.82
N ALA A 133 6.63 -11.29 2.49
CA ALA A 133 6.53 -12.20 1.34
C ALA A 133 5.22 -13.02 1.29
N PRO A 134 4.71 -13.60 2.39
CA PRO A 134 3.47 -14.40 2.36
C PRO A 134 2.22 -13.62 1.96
N PHE A 135 2.20 -12.30 2.11
CA PHE A 135 1.02 -11.47 1.81
C PHE A 135 0.96 -11.00 0.34
N PHE A 136 2.05 -11.11 -0.43
CA PHE A 136 2.11 -10.62 -1.81
C PHE A 136 1.06 -11.20 -2.78
N PRO A 137 0.57 -12.45 -2.63
CA PRO A 137 -0.60 -12.95 -3.38
C PRO A 137 -1.92 -12.21 -3.12
N ARG A 138 -1.93 -11.25 -2.19
CA ARG A 138 -3.03 -10.34 -1.83
C ARG A 138 -2.65 -8.88 -2.07
N VAL A 139 -1.71 -8.63 -2.98
CA VAL A 139 -1.32 -7.28 -3.39
C VAL A 139 -1.77 -7.05 -4.83
N ALA A 140 -2.48 -5.97 -5.08
CA ALA A 140 -2.71 -5.46 -6.41
C ALA A 140 -1.75 -4.28 -6.65
N PHE A 141 -0.97 -4.35 -7.74
CA PHE A 141 -0.13 -3.24 -8.17
C PHE A 141 -0.91 -2.42 -9.20
N VAL A 142 -1.36 -1.23 -8.82
CA VAL A 142 -2.20 -0.38 -9.66
C VAL A 142 -1.38 0.77 -10.23
N THR A 143 -1.32 0.83 -11.54
CA THR A 143 -0.72 1.95 -12.28
C THR A 143 -1.77 3.03 -12.55
N THR A 144 -1.41 4.30 -12.33
CA THR A 144 -2.33 5.45 -12.41
C THR A 144 -1.80 6.59 -13.27
N ARG A 145 -2.64 7.61 -13.50
CA ARG A 145 -2.37 8.82 -14.32
C ARG A 145 -2.25 8.55 -15.82
N TRP A 146 -2.90 7.50 -16.30
CA TRP A 146 -3.08 7.22 -17.73
C TRP A 146 -3.82 8.33 -18.47
N ASP A 147 -4.74 9.00 -17.77
CA ASP A 147 -5.54 10.14 -18.23
C ASP A 147 -4.75 11.45 -18.41
N ARG A 148 -3.51 11.52 -17.91
CA ARG A 148 -2.66 12.73 -17.98
C ARG A 148 -1.65 12.70 -19.12
N MET A 149 -1.63 11.63 -19.90
CA MET A 149 -0.77 11.53 -21.06
C MET A 149 -1.33 12.38 -22.19
N ARG A 150 -0.45 13.12 -22.87
CA ARG A 150 -0.80 13.75 -24.15
C ARG A 150 -0.92 12.66 -25.21
N ASP A 151 -1.87 12.81 -26.13
CA ASP A 151 -2.09 11.85 -27.21
C ASP A 151 -0.80 11.57 -28.01
N SER A 152 0.03 12.59 -28.22
CA SER A 152 1.32 12.48 -28.92
C SER A 152 2.34 11.56 -28.23
N ASP A 153 2.23 11.38 -26.91
CA ASP A 153 3.20 10.64 -26.10
C ASP A 153 2.64 9.26 -25.67
N TYR A 154 1.34 9.01 -25.91
CA TYR A 154 0.61 7.85 -25.38
C TYR A 154 1.23 6.52 -25.82
N GLU A 155 1.48 6.33 -27.12
CA GLU A 155 2.06 5.07 -27.64
C GLU A 155 3.46 4.80 -27.07
N MET A 156 4.32 5.82 -27.01
CA MET A 156 5.65 5.70 -26.42
C MET A 156 5.58 5.32 -24.94
N LEU A 157 4.72 6.00 -24.17
CA LEU A 157 4.58 5.75 -22.74
C LEU A 157 3.91 4.40 -22.45
N MET A 158 2.97 3.96 -23.30
CA MET A 158 2.37 2.62 -23.25
C MET A 158 3.40 1.53 -23.50
N LYS A 159 4.21 1.67 -24.56
CA LYS A 159 5.30 0.73 -24.88
C LYS A 159 6.29 0.66 -23.72
N ARG A 160 6.71 1.81 -23.21
CA ARG A 160 7.61 1.91 -22.06
C ARG A 160 7.03 1.27 -20.79
N ASN A 161 5.77 1.54 -20.47
CA ASN A 161 5.15 0.96 -19.28
C ASN A 161 5.03 -0.56 -19.40
N THR A 162 4.75 -1.07 -20.60
CA THR A 162 4.76 -2.51 -20.90
C THR A 162 6.16 -3.10 -20.69
N GLU A 163 7.21 -2.44 -21.17
CA GLU A 163 8.60 -2.85 -20.92
C GLU A 163 8.95 -2.86 -19.41
N LEU A 164 8.42 -1.89 -18.66
CA LEU A 164 8.61 -1.82 -17.20
C LEU A 164 7.76 -2.83 -16.42
N GLU A 165 6.73 -3.46 -17.00
CA GLU A 165 5.96 -4.49 -16.30
C GLU A 165 6.83 -5.70 -15.94
N GLY A 166 7.76 -6.09 -16.80
CA GLY A 166 8.76 -7.13 -16.50
C GLY A 166 9.61 -6.76 -15.29
N ALA A 167 10.22 -5.56 -15.34
CA ALA A 167 11.01 -5.06 -14.22
C ALA A 167 10.20 -4.92 -12.91
N ARG A 168 8.93 -4.51 -12.98
CA ARG A 168 8.03 -4.46 -11.80
C ARG A 168 7.81 -5.85 -11.23
N LYS A 169 7.57 -6.85 -12.07
CA LYS A 169 7.41 -8.25 -11.65
C LYS A 169 8.69 -8.78 -10.99
N ASP A 170 9.85 -8.54 -11.59
CA ASP A 170 11.15 -8.96 -11.03
C ASP A 170 11.45 -8.33 -9.66
N LEU A 171 10.93 -7.12 -9.43
CA LEU A 171 11.09 -6.41 -8.17
C LEU A 171 10.11 -6.84 -7.09
N LEU A 172 9.03 -7.54 -7.43
CA LEU A 172 8.02 -7.98 -6.48
C LEU A 172 8.20 -9.48 -6.20
N PRO A 173 7.91 -9.96 -4.97
CA PRO A 173 7.71 -11.38 -4.75
C PRO A 173 6.57 -11.90 -5.62
N ASP A 174 6.54 -13.21 -5.87
CA ASP A 174 5.46 -13.83 -6.63
C ASP A 174 4.08 -13.54 -6.01
N GLY A 175 3.08 -13.34 -6.86
CA GLY A 175 1.68 -13.24 -6.46
C GLY A 175 0.93 -11.95 -6.84
N PRO A 176 1.54 -10.75 -6.87
CA PRO A 176 0.82 -9.54 -7.21
C PRO A 176 0.38 -9.53 -8.67
N GLU A 177 -0.83 -9.02 -8.88
CA GLU A 177 -1.34 -8.76 -10.22
C GLU A 177 -1.26 -7.26 -10.51
N ILE A 178 -0.91 -6.92 -11.76
CA ILE A 178 -0.76 -5.53 -12.21
C ILE A 178 -2.05 -5.10 -12.90
N PHE A 179 -2.62 -3.99 -12.44
CA PHE A 179 -3.81 -3.38 -13.00
C PHE A 179 -3.53 -1.95 -13.46
N ARG A 180 -4.40 -1.44 -14.34
CA ARG A 180 -4.38 -0.06 -14.81
C ARG A 180 -5.65 0.63 -14.33
N PHE A 181 -5.50 1.72 -13.59
CA PHE A 181 -6.61 2.58 -13.19
C PHE A 181 -6.57 3.86 -14.02
N LEU A 182 -7.56 4.00 -14.89
CA LEU A 182 -7.63 5.03 -15.93
C LEU A 182 -8.31 6.32 -15.44
N ASN A 183 -8.55 6.44 -14.13
CA ASN A 183 -9.28 7.56 -13.54
C ASN A 183 -10.71 7.70 -14.11
N ASP A 184 -11.36 6.57 -14.34
CA ASP A 184 -12.73 6.48 -14.86
C ASP A 184 -13.65 5.72 -13.87
N GLY A 185 -14.93 5.62 -14.23
CA GLY A 185 -15.93 4.89 -13.43
C GLY A 185 -15.89 3.37 -13.55
N LYS A 186 -14.92 2.74 -14.24
CA LYS A 186 -14.96 1.30 -14.56
C LYS A 186 -13.65 0.55 -14.30
N SER A 187 -12.50 1.17 -14.51
CA SER A 187 -11.17 0.58 -14.36
C SER A 187 -10.82 0.17 -12.92
N HIS A 188 -11.60 0.61 -11.92
CA HIS A 188 -11.50 0.09 -10.56
C HIS A 188 -12.13 -1.29 -10.38
N GLN A 189 -13.11 -1.68 -11.23
CA GLN A 189 -13.89 -2.91 -11.06
C GLN A 189 -13.01 -4.17 -11.10
N PRO A 190 -12.10 -4.36 -12.08
CA PRO A 190 -11.26 -5.57 -12.11
C PRO A 190 -10.39 -5.72 -10.85
N VAL A 191 -9.97 -4.61 -10.24
CA VAL A 191 -9.19 -4.61 -9.00
C VAL A 191 -10.04 -5.08 -7.82
N LEU A 192 -11.28 -4.60 -7.70
CA LEU A 192 -12.20 -5.05 -6.65
C LEU A 192 -12.58 -6.52 -6.83
N GLU A 193 -12.87 -6.93 -8.06
CA GLU A 193 -13.19 -8.32 -8.40
C GLU A 193 -12.03 -9.27 -8.07
N TYR A 194 -10.78 -8.86 -8.32
CA TYR A 194 -9.59 -9.60 -7.92
C TYR A 194 -9.63 -9.96 -6.42
N PHE A 195 -9.88 -8.98 -5.54
CA PHE A 195 -9.92 -9.24 -4.10
C PHE A 195 -11.16 -10.04 -3.67
N ALA A 196 -12.32 -9.79 -4.27
CA ALA A 196 -13.52 -10.54 -3.94
C ALA A 196 -13.41 -12.03 -4.32
N ARG A 197 -12.80 -12.35 -5.46
CA ARG A 197 -12.56 -13.73 -5.91
C ARG A 197 -11.57 -14.49 -5.03
N LYS A 198 -10.63 -13.77 -4.39
CA LYS A 198 -9.69 -14.38 -3.43
C LYS A 198 -10.35 -14.82 -2.12
N GLY A 199 -11.61 -14.44 -1.88
CA GLY A 199 -12.46 -14.97 -0.81
C GLY A 199 -11.99 -14.67 0.62
N ASN A 200 -12.84 -15.07 1.58
CA ASN A 200 -12.55 -14.99 3.00
C ASN A 200 -11.74 -16.24 3.42
N ILE A 201 -10.46 -16.30 3.04
CA ILE A 201 -9.59 -17.42 3.42
C ILE A 201 -9.29 -17.26 4.90
N ALA A 202 -9.81 -18.17 5.72
CA ALA A 202 -9.76 -18.17 7.18
C ALA A 202 -8.34 -18.24 7.81
N ALA A 203 -7.29 -17.93 7.05
CA ALA A 203 -5.91 -17.86 7.52
C ALA A 203 -5.13 -16.87 6.63
N GLN A 204 -5.54 -15.60 6.61
CA GLN A 204 -4.74 -14.59 5.93
C GLN A 204 -3.43 -14.39 6.70
N PRO A 205 -2.26 -14.37 6.04
CA PRO A 205 -1.05 -14.00 6.72
C PRO A 205 -1.21 -12.56 7.25
N PRO A 206 -0.77 -12.25 8.47
CA PRO A 206 -0.78 -10.89 8.95
C PRO A 206 0.20 -10.04 8.11
N LEU A 207 -0.08 -8.74 8.01
CA LEU A 207 0.90 -7.79 7.50
C LEU A 207 2.14 -7.79 8.42
N LEU A 208 3.34 -7.92 7.85
CA LEU A 208 4.59 -7.98 8.61
C LEU A 208 4.85 -6.71 9.46
N PHE A 209 4.44 -5.55 8.93
CA PHE A 209 4.81 -4.25 9.47
C PHE A 209 4.19 -3.89 10.82
N ALA A 210 2.97 -4.34 11.12
CA ALA A 210 2.36 -4.01 12.42
C ALA A 210 3.15 -4.64 13.58
N GLN A 211 3.71 -5.83 13.36
CA GLN A 211 4.50 -6.57 14.34
C GLN A 211 5.91 -5.98 14.50
N GLU A 212 6.56 -5.61 13.39
CA GLU A 212 7.92 -5.04 13.44
C GLU A 212 7.97 -3.62 14.02
N LEU A 213 6.97 -2.78 13.73
CA LEU A 213 6.93 -1.41 14.28
C LEU A 213 6.77 -1.40 15.81
N GLU A 214 5.98 -2.35 16.34
CA GLU A 214 5.81 -2.53 17.78
C GLU A 214 7.16 -2.92 18.43
N LEU A 215 7.89 -3.87 17.83
CA LEU A 215 9.22 -4.24 18.29
C LEU A 215 10.22 -3.08 18.22
N TYR A 216 10.17 -2.25 17.16
CA TYR A 216 11.00 -1.06 17.06
C TYR A 216 10.68 -0.04 18.16
N ARG A 217 9.39 0.24 18.42
CA ARG A 217 8.96 1.13 19.50
C ARG A 217 9.47 0.65 20.85
N GLN A 218 9.29 -0.64 21.15
CA GLN A 218 9.79 -1.24 22.40
C GLN A 218 11.31 -1.11 22.53
N ARG A 219 12.07 -1.27 21.44
CA ARG A 219 13.53 -1.07 21.43
C ARG A 219 13.91 0.40 21.64
N LYS A 220 13.23 1.35 20.98
CA LYS A 220 13.49 2.79 21.09
C LYS A 220 13.15 3.31 22.48
N LEU A 221 12.02 2.88 23.06
CA LEU A 221 11.63 3.17 24.44
C LEU A 221 12.65 2.59 25.43
N LYS A 222 13.06 1.33 25.29
CA LYS A 222 14.12 0.74 26.13
C LYS A 222 15.46 1.47 26.00
N SER A 223 15.81 1.97 24.82
CA SER A 223 17.02 2.77 24.58
C SER A 223 16.92 4.17 25.20
N ALA A 224 15.75 4.82 25.09
CA ALA A 224 15.49 6.12 25.70
C ALA A 224 15.51 6.04 27.23
N VAL A 225 14.88 5.01 27.81
CA VAL A 225 14.92 4.75 29.25
C VAL A 225 16.33 4.46 29.74
N LYS A 226 17.14 3.71 28.97
CA LYS A 226 18.58 3.51 29.27
C LYS A 226 19.40 4.81 29.22
N LYS A 227 18.97 5.82 28.46
CA LYS A 227 19.59 7.15 28.46
C LYS A 227 19.15 8.02 29.64
N THR A 228 17.99 7.75 30.26
CA THR A 228 17.42 8.59 31.32
C THR A 228 17.58 8.02 32.73
N THR A 229 18.02 6.78 32.90
CA THR A 229 18.28 6.19 34.23
C THR A 229 19.77 5.94 34.43
N ALA A 230 20.46 6.86 35.12
CA ALA A 230 21.78 6.68 35.75
C ALA A 230 22.85 5.85 34.97
N GLY A 231 22.95 6.02 33.65
CA GLY A 231 23.74 5.17 32.76
C GLY A 231 24.94 5.85 32.11
N LYS A 232 25.65 6.75 32.81
CA LYS A 232 27.01 7.16 32.43
C LYS A 232 28.00 6.26 33.16
N GLN A 233 28.19 5.02 32.70
CA GLN A 233 29.49 4.37 32.78
C GLN A 233 29.56 3.13 31.87
N VAL A 234 30.61 3.12 31.06
CA VAL A 234 31.17 2.02 30.27
C VAL A 234 30.38 1.58 29.02
N THR A 235 30.78 2.10 27.86
CA THR A 235 30.55 1.43 26.56
C THR A 235 31.87 0.98 25.96
N THR A 236 32.15 -0.33 26.05
CA THR A 236 33.15 -1.01 25.21
C THR A 236 32.44 -2.00 24.30
N ARG A 237 32.63 -1.78 22.99
CA ARG A 237 32.47 -2.67 21.80
C ARG A 237 31.63 -3.95 21.91
N ARG A 238 30.70 -4.10 20.96
CA ARG A 238 30.77 -5.18 19.94
C ARG A 238 29.85 -4.91 18.75
N LYS A 239 30.46 -4.79 17.56
CA LYS A 239 29.78 -4.85 16.25
C LYS A 239 29.34 -6.30 16.04
N VAL A 240 28.04 -6.51 15.81
CA VAL A 240 27.53 -7.74 15.18
C VAL A 240 26.83 -7.32 13.90
N ARG A 241 27.40 -7.73 12.76
CA ARG A 241 26.73 -7.72 11.45
C ARG A 241 25.61 -8.76 11.51
N LYS A 242 24.36 -8.35 11.26
CA LYS A 242 23.30 -9.25 10.78
C LYS A 242 22.74 -8.68 9.49
N GLY A 243 23.00 -9.38 8.40
CA GLY A 243 22.25 -9.25 7.16
C GLY A 243 20.85 -9.81 7.37
N GLY A 244 19.85 -9.04 6.96
CA GLY A 244 18.43 -9.32 7.12
C GLY A 244 17.69 -8.01 7.00
N GLY A 245 17.21 -7.70 5.79
CA GLY A 245 16.48 -6.49 5.46
C GLY A 245 15.08 -6.48 6.10
N GLY A 246 15.02 -6.30 7.42
CA GLY A 246 13.78 -5.96 8.13
C GLY A 246 13.55 -4.44 8.14
N ILE A 247 12.38 -4.00 8.60
CA ILE A 247 12.00 -2.58 8.67
C ILE A 247 13.01 -1.76 9.51
N CYS A 248 13.73 -2.42 10.41
CA CYS A 248 14.83 -1.82 11.18
C CYS A 248 16.02 -1.31 10.33
N SER A 249 16.14 -1.67 9.04
CA SER A 249 17.08 -1.01 8.11
C SER A 249 16.49 0.22 7.41
N PHE A 250 15.19 0.46 7.57
CA PHE A 250 14.44 1.61 7.06
C PHE A 250 14.07 2.63 8.14
N LEU A 251 14.25 2.27 9.42
CA LEU A 251 13.95 3.01 10.67
C LEU A 251 15.23 3.39 11.41
#